data_AF-F1W185-F1
#
_entry.id   AF-F1W185-F1
#
_cell.length_a   1.000
_cell.length_b   1.000
_cell.length_c   1.000
_cell.angle_alpha   90.00
_cell.angle_beta   90.00
_cell.angle_gamma   90.00
#
_symmetry.space_group_name_H-M   'P 1'
#
loop_
_entity.id
_entity.type
_entity.pdbx_description
1 polymer ?
#
loop_
_entity_poly.entity_id
_entity_poly.type
_entity_poly.pdbx_seq_one_letter_code
_entity_poly.pdbx_strand_id
1 'polypeptide(L)'
;MRRIIAHAIATVLLFCAATAGAQTLDTRFACSQRADDGGDPITYADTGEIHLDGAAVKMFRWESAVFRSTHGYDCNIDDDDGLQAEVRGDGSAASWRVALKDGGAARLKRGYNFERGLNCTIRLERDGNTVHVKPTCPALCGSRINFSDIVIDLDSGTCRYDHQ
;
A
#
# COMPACT_ATOMS: atom_id res chain seq x y z
N MET A 1 -27.06 50.68 41.07
CA MET A 1 -26.78 49.27 40.72
C MET A 1 -26.46 49.18 39.23
N ARG A 2 -25.18 49.01 38.87
CA ARG A 2 -24.73 48.88 37.47
C ARG A 2 -24.64 47.39 37.12
N ARG A 3 -25.38 46.94 36.11
CA ARG A 3 -25.21 45.59 35.53
C ARG A 3 -24.27 45.72 34.33
N ILE A 4 -23.08 45.15 34.47
CA ILE A 4 -22.12 44.95 33.39
C ILE A 4 -22.61 43.72 32.61
N ILE A 5 -23.09 43.92 31.38
CA ILE A 5 -23.44 42.82 30.48
C ILE A 5 -22.23 42.61 29.56
N ALA A 6 -21.33 41.71 29.95
CA ALA A 6 -20.26 41.24 29.11
C ALA A 6 -20.87 40.32 28.04
N HIS A 7 -21.01 40.82 26.81
CA HIS A 7 -21.35 39.99 25.66
C HIS A 7 -20.09 39.29 25.17
N ALA A 8 -20.06 37.97 25.39
CA ALA A 8 -19.07 37.07 24.87
C ALA A 8 -19.09 37.10 23.32
N ILE A 9 -17.98 37.50 22.71
CA ILE A 9 -17.76 37.35 21.28
C ILE A 9 -17.36 35.89 21.04
N ALA A 10 -18.32 35.10 20.58
CA ALA A 10 -18.12 33.71 20.20
C ALA A 10 -17.17 33.63 18.99
N THR A 11 -15.97 33.10 19.24
CA THR A 11 -14.98 32.77 18.20
C THR A 11 -15.50 31.58 17.39
N VAL A 12 -16.07 31.86 16.22
CA VAL A 12 -16.35 30.82 15.22
C VAL A 12 -15.01 30.44 14.57
N LEU A 13 -14.31 29.48 15.19
CA LEU A 13 -13.26 28.71 14.53
C LEU A 13 -13.94 27.84 13.49
N LEU A 14 -14.03 28.36 12.25
CA LEU A 14 -14.24 27.55 11.07
C LEU A 14 -13.09 26.54 11.02
N PHE A 15 -13.36 25.33 11.52
CA PHE A 15 -12.57 24.16 11.15
C PHE A 15 -12.69 24.01 9.64
N CYS A 16 -11.72 24.56 8.91
CA CYS A 16 -11.28 23.97 7.64
C CYS A 16 -10.69 22.60 7.96
N ALA A 17 -11.52 21.67 8.44
CA ALA A 17 -11.28 20.27 8.21
C ALA A 17 -11.41 20.15 6.69
N ALA A 18 -10.28 20.26 6.00
CA ALA A 18 -10.16 19.78 4.64
C ALA A 18 -10.78 18.39 4.69
N THR A 19 -11.95 18.25 4.07
CA THR A 19 -12.56 16.95 3.87
C THR A 19 -11.54 16.20 3.06
N ALA A 20 -10.72 15.38 3.73
CA ALA A 20 -10.13 14.21 3.13
C ALA A 20 -11.34 13.41 2.67
N GLY A 21 -11.86 13.78 1.49
CA GLY A 21 -13.06 13.20 0.92
C GLY A 21 -12.85 11.70 0.88
N ALA A 22 -13.93 10.95 1.04
CA ALA A 22 -13.91 9.49 0.96
C ALA A 22 -13.27 9.06 -0.37
N GLN A 23 -11.94 8.92 -0.36
CA GLN A 23 -11.17 8.47 -1.49
C GLN A 23 -11.28 6.95 -1.46
N THR A 24 -11.93 6.41 -2.47
CA THR A 24 -12.02 4.96 -2.63
C THR A 24 -10.95 4.48 -3.59
N LEU A 25 -10.37 3.34 -3.26
CA LEU A 25 -9.56 2.55 -4.19
C LEU A 25 -10.18 1.16 -4.22
N ASP A 26 -10.52 0.70 -5.42
CA ASP A 26 -10.99 -0.65 -5.67
C ASP A 26 -10.22 -1.16 -6.88
N THR A 27 -9.39 -2.18 -6.68
CA THR A 27 -8.61 -2.76 -7.76
C THR A 27 -8.27 -4.21 -7.50
N ARG A 28 -8.21 -4.97 -8.59
CA ARG A 28 -7.64 -6.31 -8.64
C ARG A 28 -6.64 -6.37 -9.79
N PHE A 29 -5.48 -6.98 -9.54
CA PHE A 29 -4.41 -7.03 -10.51
C PHE A 29 -3.71 -8.40 -10.52
N ALA A 30 -3.12 -8.72 -11.67
CA ALA A 30 -2.25 -9.87 -11.85
C ALA A 30 -1.18 -9.54 -12.89
N CYS A 31 0.07 -9.42 -12.45
CA CYS A 31 1.21 -9.08 -13.29
C CYS A 31 2.21 -10.23 -13.27
N SER A 32 2.90 -10.44 -14.40
CA SER A 32 4.08 -11.30 -14.42
C SER A 32 5.11 -10.78 -15.40
N GLN A 33 6.38 -11.03 -15.09
CA GLN A 33 7.51 -10.66 -15.94
C GLN A 33 8.53 -11.78 -15.92
N ARG A 34 8.93 -12.20 -17.12
CA ARG A 34 10.07 -13.09 -17.29
C ARG A 34 11.36 -12.30 -17.31
N ALA A 35 12.39 -12.84 -16.69
CA ALA A 35 13.75 -12.33 -16.66
C ALA A 35 14.74 -13.50 -16.78
N ASP A 36 16.01 -13.14 -16.93
CA ASP A 36 17.14 -14.06 -16.92
C ASP A 36 18.12 -13.64 -15.84
N ASP A 37 18.64 -14.60 -15.08
CA ASP A 37 19.65 -14.38 -14.03
C ASP A 37 20.79 -15.35 -14.24
N GLY A 38 21.81 -14.90 -14.98
CA GLY A 38 22.99 -15.71 -15.27
C GLY A 38 22.69 -16.94 -16.14
N GLY A 39 21.68 -16.87 -17.00
CA GLY A 39 21.23 -17.99 -17.85
C GLY A 39 20.12 -18.84 -17.24
N ASP A 40 19.71 -18.57 -16.00
CA ASP A 40 18.55 -19.22 -15.38
C ASP A 40 17.28 -18.39 -15.61
N PRO A 41 16.25 -18.96 -16.25
CA PRO A 41 14.98 -18.24 -16.45
C PRO A 41 14.27 -18.05 -15.11
N ILE A 42 13.89 -16.79 -14.85
CA ILE A 42 13.07 -16.40 -13.70
C ILE A 42 11.74 -15.86 -14.19
N THR A 43 10.65 -16.19 -13.50
CA THR A 43 9.40 -15.44 -13.61
C THR A 43 9.07 -14.78 -12.27
N TYR A 44 8.91 -13.46 -12.28
CA TYR A 44 8.32 -12.73 -11.16
C TYR A 44 6.83 -12.57 -11.41
N ALA A 45 6.00 -12.75 -10.38
CA ALA A 45 4.56 -12.58 -10.47
C ALA A 45 4.02 -11.86 -9.24
N ASP A 46 3.04 -10.98 -9.44
CA ASP A 46 2.29 -10.37 -8.36
C ASP A 46 0.81 -10.44 -8.67
N THR A 47 0.03 -10.75 -7.65
CA THR A 47 -1.42 -10.63 -7.70
C THR A 47 -1.90 -9.90 -6.48
N GLY A 48 -2.97 -9.15 -6.61
CA GLY A 48 -3.55 -8.49 -5.46
C GLY A 48 -4.95 -8.01 -5.69
N GLU A 49 -5.59 -7.71 -4.58
CA GLU A 49 -6.94 -7.22 -4.44
C GLU A 49 -6.85 -6.15 -3.35
N ILE A 50 -7.25 -4.92 -3.64
CA ILE A 50 -7.11 -3.78 -2.72
C ILE A 50 -8.41 -2.98 -2.75
N HIS A 51 -9.14 -2.97 -1.63
CA HIS A 51 -10.33 -2.16 -1.40
C HIS A 51 -10.09 -1.23 -0.20
N LEU A 52 -9.98 0.08 -0.46
CA LEU A 52 -9.85 1.14 0.53
C LEU A 52 -11.01 2.11 0.43
N ASP A 53 -11.51 2.56 1.59
CA ASP A 53 -12.53 3.61 1.72
C ASP A 53 -12.02 4.65 2.72
N GLY A 54 -11.41 5.71 2.19
CA GLY A 54 -10.60 6.62 2.98
C GLY A 54 -9.46 5.87 3.68
N ALA A 55 -9.40 5.97 5.00
CA ALA A 55 -8.41 5.29 5.84
C ALA A 55 -8.84 3.86 6.23
N ALA A 56 -10.05 3.45 5.89
CA ALA A 56 -10.52 2.10 6.20
C ALA A 56 -10.01 1.11 5.14
N VAL A 57 -9.23 0.12 5.60
CA VAL A 57 -8.92 -1.07 4.79
C VAL A 57 -10.15 -1.98 4.83
N LYS A 58 -10.83 -2.14 3.69
CA LYS A 58 -12.00 -3.02 3.58
C LYS A 58 -11.60 -4.44 3.19
N MET A 59 -10.58 -4.54 2.35
CA MET A 59 -9.90 -5.78 2.01
C MET A 59 -8.54 -5.40 1.43
N PHE A 60 -7.51 -6.12 1.83
CA PHE A 60 -6.20 -5.99 1.21
C PHE A 60 -5.54 -7.36 1.17
N ARG A 61 -5.27 -7.83 -0.04
CA ARG A 61 -4.49 -9.04 -0.29
C ARG A 61 -3.48 -8.76 -1.37
N TRP A 62 -2.24 -9.13 -1.12
CA TRP A 62 -1.19 -9.12 -2.12
C TRP A 62 -0.33 -10.35 -1.96
N GLU A 63 -0.23 -11.12 -3.04
CA GLU A 63 0.69 -12.24 -3.18
C GLU A 63 1.78 -11.92 -4.19
N SER A 64 3.03 -12.15 -3.82
CA SER A 64 4.20 -11.95 -4.66
C SER A 64 5.01 -13.25 -4.74
N ALA A 65 5.39 -13.65 -5.95
CA ALA A 65 6.07 -14.92 -6.19
C ALA A 65 7.24 -14.79 -7.17
N VAL A 66 8.27 -15.61 -6.94
CA VAL A 66 9.36 -15.85 -7.89
C VAL A 66 9.40 -17.33 -8.22
N PHE A 67 9.38 -17.63 -9.51
CA PHE A 67 9.54 -18.97 -10.04
C PHE A 67 10.88 -19.09 -10.74
N ARG A 68 11.71 -20.02 -10.28
CA ARG A 68 12.95 -20.45 -10.94
C ARG A 68 12.84 -21.93 -11.30
N SER A 69 13.74 -22.40 -12.16
CA SER A 69 13.84 -23.82 -12.53
C SER A 69 14.09 -24.74 -11.33
N THR A 70 14.81 -24.27 -10.31
CA THR A 70 15.29 -25.09 -9.18
C THR A 70 14.57 -24.84 -7.87
N HIS A 71 13.86 -23.72 -7.71
CA HIS A 71 13.17 -23.34 -6.48
C HIS A 71 12.18 -22.19 -6.73
N GLY A 72 11.27 -21.94 -5.78
CA GLY A 72 10.38 -20.80 -5.80
C GLY A 72 10.28 -20.14 -4.44
N TYR A 73 9.93 -18.86 -4.42
CA TYR A 73 9.65 -18.10 -3.21
C TYR A 73 8.31 -17.41 -3.37
N ASP A 74 7.44 -17.53 -2.38
CA ASP A 74 6.18 -16.81 -2.28
C ASP A 74 6.11 -15.98 -1.00
N CYS A 75 5.36 -14.89 -1.07
CA CYS A 75 4.93 -14.12 0.07
C CYS A 75 3.47 -13.71 -0.12
N ASN A 76 2.74 -13.63 0.98
CA ASN A 76 1.45 -12.98 1.06
C ASN A 76 1.43 -11.86 2.11
N ILE A 77 0.63 -10.84 1.87
CA ILE A 77 0.14 -9.87 2.86
C ILE A 77 -1.38 -9.93 2.79
N ASP A 78 -2.02 -10.04 3.94
CA ASP A 78 -3.47 -10.09 4.06
C ASP A 78 -3.98 -9.32 5.29
N ASP A 79 -5.30 -9.28 5.45
CA ASP A 79 -5.95 -8.56 6.54
C ASP A 79 -5.56 -9.09 7.94
N ASP A 80 -5.11 -10.35 8.05
CA ASP A 80 -4.66 -10.93 9.32
C ASP A 80 -3.34 -10.33 9.82
N ASP A 81 -2.63 -9.57 8.99
CA ASP A 81 -1.42 -8.84 9.38
C ASP A 81 -1.69 -7.55 10.15
N GLY A 82 -2.96 -7.21 10.36
CA GLY A 82 -3.38 -6.01 11.07
C GLY A 82 -2.99 -4.75 10.30
N LEU A 83 -3.45 -4.62 9.07
CA LEU A 83 -3.10 -3.50 8.20
C LEU A 83 -3.63 -2.16 8.72
N GLN A 84 -2.83 -1.12 8.55
CA GLN A 84 -3.18 0.26 8.87
C GLN A 84 -2.97 1.13 7.64
N ALA A 85 -4.02 1.85 7.22
CA ALA A 85 -3.95 2.77 6.09
C ALA A 85 -4.06 4.22 6.58
N GLU A 86 -3.17 5.07 6.09
CA GLU A 86 -3.25 6.53 6.22
C GLU A 86 -3.57 7.14 4.86
N VAL A 87 -4.62 7.96 4.78
CA VAL A 87 -4.90 8.78 3.58
C VAL A 87 -3.99 10.00 3.59
N ARG A 88 -3.34 10.26 2.47
CA ARG A 88 -2.54 11.45 2.20
C ARG A 88 -3.05 12.06 0.91
N GLY A 89 -3.69 13.22 1.00
CA GLY A 89 -4.16 13.95 -0.17
C GLY A 89 -4.02 15.44 0.06
N ASP A 90 -3.52 16.15 -0.95
CA ASP A 90 -3.43 17.62 -1.00
C ASP A 90 -4.52 18.24 -1.90
N GLY A 91 -5.54 17.46 -2.26
CA GLY A 91 -6.73 17.92 -2.96
C GLY A 91 -6.78 17.61 -4.46
N SER A 92 -5.68 17.18 -5.09
CA SER A 92 -5.64 16.81 -6.52
C SER A 92 -5.29 15.34 -6.78
N ALA A 93 -4.55 14.69 -5.89
CA ALA A 93 -4.20 13.28 -6.00
C ALA A 93 -4.59 12.50 -4.73
N ALA A 94 -5.05 11.26 -4.92
CA ALA A 94 -5.36 10.35 -3.82
C ALA A 94 -4.15 9.46 -3.55
N SER A 95 -3.60 9.51 -2.33
CA SER A 95 -2.53 8.63 -1.92
C SER A 95 -2.86 7.95 -0.59
N TRP A 96 -2.44 6.70 -0.47
CA TRP A 96 -2.51 5.93 0.75
C TRP A 96 -1.14 5.44 1.14
N ARG A 97 -0.90 5.35 2.44
CA ARG A 97 0.21 4.61 3.00
C ARG A 97 -0.36 3.46 3.81
N VAL A 98 -0.13 2.24 3.36
CA VAL A 98 -0.51 1.02 4.06
C VAL A 98 0.71 0.47 4.79
N ALA A 99 0.58 0.18 6.08
CA ALA A 99 1.60 -0.39 6.92
C ALA A 99 1.06 -1.61 7.67
N LEU A 100 1.96 -2.52 8.07
CA LEU A 100 1.60 -3.59 9.01
C LEU A 100 1.57 -3.01 10.42
N LYS A 101 0.55 -3.34 11.23
CA LYS A 101 0.50 -2.96 12.65
C LYS A 101 1.69 -3.53 13.42
N ASP A 102 2.10 -4.75 13.10
CA ASP A 102 3.30 -5.38 13.63
C ASP A 102 4.03 -6.16 12.54
N GLY A 103 4.91 -5.46 11.82
CA GLY A 103 5.72 -6.10 10.78
C GLY A 103 6.68 -7.16 11.33
N GLY A 104 7.07 -7.10 12.61
CA GLY A 104 7.90 -8.12 13.25
C GLY A 104 7.15 -9.44 13.39
N ALA A 105 5.97 -9.40 13.99
CA ALA A 105 5.11 -10.57 14.15
C ALA A 105 4.69 -11.17 12.81
N ALA A 106 4.32 -10.34 11.83
CA ALA A 106 3.93 -10.79 10.49
C ALA A 106 5.07 -11.55 9.77
N ARG A 107 6.33 -11.10 9.93
CA ARG A 107 7.51 -11.79 9.39
C ARG A 107 7.78 -13.12 10.10
N LEU A 108 7.71 -13.13 11.43
CA LEU A 108 7.91 -14.34 12.23
C LEU A 108 6.86 -15.41 11.90
N LYS A 109 5.59 -15.02 11.73
CA LYS A 109 4.51 -15.91 11.26
C LYS A 109 4.85 -16.64 9.96
N ARG A 110 5.65 -16.00 9.10
CA ARG A 110 6.07 -16.49 7.78
C ARG A 110 7.47 -17.12 7.76
N GLY A 111 8.07 -17.34 8.93
CA GLY A 111 9.38 -17.97 9.05
C GLY A 111 10.57 -17.08 8.70
N TYR A 112 10.37 -15.76 8.55
CA TYR A 112 11.46 -14.81 8.32
C TYR A 112 11.99 -14.28 9.66
N ASN A 113 13.29 -14.49 9.92
CA ASN A 113 13.96 -14.07 11.16
C ASN A 113 15.14 -13.14 10.87
N PHE A 114 14.85 -11.89 10.51
CA PHE A 114 15.86 -10.84 10.38
C PHE A 114 15.81 -9.94 11.62
N GLU A 115 16.91 -9.84 12.39
CA GLU A 115 17.00 -9.11 13.67
C GLU A 115 16.71 -7.60 13.58
N ARG A 116 16.84 -7.00 12.38
CA ARG A 116 16.56 -5.57 12.12
C ARG A 116 15.41 -5.45 11.13
N GLY A 117 14.20 -5.64 11.62
CA GLY A 117 13.00 -5.45 10.81
C GLY A 117 12.76 -3.97 10.50
N LEU A 118 12.89 -3.57 9.24
CA LEU A 118 12.49 -2.23 8.79
C LEU A 118 10.96 -2.05 8.97
N ASN A 119 10.53 -0.82 9.30
CA ASN A 119 9.12 -0.42 9.30
C ASN A 119 8.67 -0.19 7.87
N CYS A 120 8.31 -1.28 7.21
CA CYS A 120 8.03 -1.26 5.79
C CYS A 120 6.58 -0.88 5.53
N THR A 121 6.35 -0.14 4.45
CA THR A 121 5.04 0.34 4.03
C THR A 121 4.84 0.14 2.54
N ILE A 122 3.58 0.18 2.10
CA ILE A 122 3.16 0.18 0.71
C ILE A 122 2.51 1.53 0.46
N ARG A 123 3.10 2.32 -0.41
CA ARG A 123 2.49 3.58 -0.84
C ARG A 123 1.69 3.33 -2.10
N LEU A 124 0.42 3.74 -2.07
CA LEU A 124 -0.49 3.71 -3.20
C LEU A 124 -0.68 5.14 -3.66
N GLU A 125 -0.42 5.44 -4.92
CA GLU A 125 -0.60 6.76 -5.50
C GLU A 125 -1.53 6.63 -6.71
N ARG A 126 -2.74 7.17 -6.60
CA ARG A 126 -3.70 7.18 -7.70
C ARG A 126 -3.54 8.45 -8.51
N ASP A 127 -3.34 8.27 -9.81
CA ASP A 127 -3.31 9.34 -10.81
C ASP A 127 -4.37 9.01 -11.89
N GLY A 128 -5.52 9.67 -11.80
CA GLY A 128 -6.66 9.38 -12.68
C GLY A 128 -7.09 7.92 -12.62
N ASN A 129 -6.82 7.20 -13.72
CA ASN A 129 -7.18 5.79 -13.91
C ASN A 129 -6.07 4.80 -13.55
N THR A 130 -4.90 5.27 -13.12
CA THR A 130 -3.81 4.39 -12.71
C THR A 130 -3.60 4.47 -11.21
N VAL A 131 -3.13 3.37 -10.63
CA VAL A 131 -2.57 3.36 -9.28
C VAL A 131 -1.15 2.82 -9.33
N HIS A 132 -0.24 3.53 -8.70
CA HIS A 132 1.13 3.11 -8.49
C HIS A 132 1.24 2.46 -7.10
N VAL A 133 1.64 1.19 -7.08
CA VAL A 133 1.92 0.43 -5.86
C VAL A 133 3.43 0.43 -5.63
N LYS A 134 3.87 1.09 -4.56
CA LYS A 134 5.29 1.35 -4.27
C LYS A 134 5.68 0.80 -2.90
N PRO A 135 6.21 -0.43 -2.80
CA PRO A 135 6.77 -0.97 -1.56
C PRO A 135 8.01 -0.21 -1.13
N THR A 136 8.19 0.00 0.18
CA THR A 136 9.38 0.69 0.71
C THR A 136 10.50 -0.27 1.14
N CYS A 137 10.31 -1.59 1.10
CA CYS A 137 11.36 -2.54 1.48
C CYS A 137 11.09 -4.00 1.01
N PRO A 138 12.14 -4.85 1.01
CA PRO A 138 12.06 -6.31 0.81
C PRO A 138 11.25 -7.07 1.83
N ALA A 139 11.35 -6.70 3.09
CA ALA A 139 10.80 -7.48 4.19
C ALA A 139 9.26 -7.48 4.28
N LEU A 140 8.55 -6.80 3.37
CA LEU A 140 7.10 -6.90 3.24
C LEU A 140 6.69 -8.11 2.42
N CYS A 141 7.31 -8.31 1.25
CA CYS A 141 7.00 -9.48 0.44
C CYS A 141 8.12 -10.16 -0.37
N GLY A 142 9.37 -9.96 0.04
CA GLY A 142 10.49 -10.91 -0.03
C GLY A 142 10.95 -11.44 -1.39
N SER A 143 10.20 -11.23 -2.46
CA SER A 143 10.37 -11.96 -3.71
C SER A 143 11.31 -11.24 -4.68
N ARG A 144 11.37 -9.90 -4.66
CA ARG A 144 12.16 -9.12 -5.64
C ARG A 144 13.45 -8.57 -5.05
N ILE A 145 14.54 -8.71 -5.82
CA ILE A 145 15.83 -8.04 -5.56
C ILE A 145 15.70 -6.52 -5.77
N ASN A 146 14.81 -6.08 -6.67
CA ASN A 146 14.53 -4.66 -6.94
C ASN A 146 13.01 -4.40 -6.81
N PHE A 147 12.63 -3.49 -5.91
CA PHE A 147 11.25 -3.07 -5.66
C PHE A 147 10.75 -2.22 -6.81
N SER A 148 10.40 -2.86 -7.92
CA SER A 148 9.73 -2.18 -9.02
C SER A 148 8.39 -1.67 -8.54
N ASP A 149 8.08 -0.43 -8.90
CA ASP A 149 6.71 0.07 -8.73
C ASP A 149 5.79 -0.79 -9.61
N ILE A 150 4.62 -1.15 -9.12
CA ILE A 150 3.59 -1.78 -9.96
C ILE A 150 2.62 -0.69 -10.37
N VAL A 151 2.48 -0.47 -11.67
CA VAL A 151 1.48 0.45 -12.21
C VAL A 151 0.31 -0.39 -12.68
N ILE A 152 -0.87 -0.11 -12.14
CA ILE A 152 -2.12 -0.84 -12.42
C ILE A 152 -3.07 0.14 -13.09
N ASP A 153 -3.66 -0.27 -14.22
CA ASP A 153 -4.81 0.40 -14.81
C ASP A 153 -6.09 -0.08 -14.12
N LEU A 154 -6.85 0.84 -13.55
CA LEU A 154 -7.98 0.54 -12.67
C LEU A 154 -9.19 -0.02 -13.43
N ASP A 155 -9.38 0.34 -14.69
CA ASP A 155 -10.49 -0.16 -15.50
C ASP A 155 -10.28 -1.61 -15.94
N SER A 156 -9.05 -1.95 -16.34
CA SER A 156 -8.73 -3.26 -16.90
C SER A 156 -8.11 -4.24 -15.90
N GLY A 157 -7.59 -3.75 -14.77
CA GLY A 157 -6.78 -4.53 -13.83
C GLY A 157 -5.43 -4.97 -14.42
N THR A 158 -5.09 -4.50 -15.63
CA THR A 158 -3.80 -4.78 -16.24
C THR A 158 -2.72 -4.02 -15.51
N CYS A 159 -1.53 -4.61 -15.45
CA CYS A 159 -0.45 -4.03 -14.69
C CYS A 159 0.91 -4.32 -15.29
N ARG A 160 1.83 -3.41 -15.00
CA ARG A 160 3.21 -3.46 -15.48
C ARG A 160 4.15 -3.12 -14.33
N TYR A 161 5.34 -3.68 -14.39
CA TYR A 161 6.43 -3.26 -13.53
C TYR A 161 7.08 -2.01 -14.11
N ASP A 162 7.23 -0.99 -13.28
CA ASP A 162 8.02 0.20 -13.55
C ASP A 162 9.35 0.06 -12.81
N HIS A 163 10.42 -0.05 -13.57
CA HIS A 163 11.78 -0.13 -13.05
C HIS A 163 12.31 1.31 -13.02
N GLN A 164 12.38 1.91 -11.83
CA GLN A 164 13.10 3.17 -11.63
C GLN A 164 14.62 2.92 -11.57
#